data_AF-A0A2D4IKJ2-F1
#
_entry.id   AF-A0A2D4IKJ2-F1
#
_cell.length_a   1.000
_cell.length_b   1.000
_cell.length_c   1.000
_cell.angle_alpha   90.00
_cell.angle_beta   90.00
_cell.angle_gamma   90.00
#
_symmetry.space_group_name_H-M   'P 1'
#
loop_
_entity.id
_entity.type
_entity.pdbx_description
1 polymer ?
#
loop_
_entity_poly.entity_id
_entity_poly.type
_entity_poly.pdbx_seq_one_letter_code
_entity_poly.pdbx_strand_id
1 'polypeptide(L)'
;IEDVKDSHLRELLLPATDSKPGHTDSRGRLQNVSELRLSGLDITDSSLRLVIRHTPQLAKLDLSHCNHVGDQSVNLLTAANSPLRETLAELNLTGCNRLTDQCLPLFRRCPRLSRIDLRSCHHITTEACARVAEDSVSNGSAVLPATASP
;
A
#
# COMPACT_ATOMS: atom_id res chain seq x y z
N ILE A 1 6.93 -16.64 -15.25
CA ILE A 1 6.96 -15.17 -15.24
C ILE A 1 7.60 -14.85 -13.91
N GLU A 2 8.85 -14.38 -13.94
CA GLU A 2 9.77 -14.37 -12.80
C GLU A 2 9.21 -13.59 -11.59
N ASP A 3 9.05 -14.29 -10.47
CA ASP A 3 8.78 -13.71 -9.15
C ASP A 3 9.90 -12.72 -8.79
N VAL A 4 9.64 -11.43 -8.98
CA VAL A 4 10.54 -10.38 -8.50
C VAL A 4 10.45 -10.36 -6.96
N LYS A 5 11.40 -11.06 -6.34
CA LYS A 5 11.50 -11.21 -4.88
C LYS A 5 11.73 -9.85 -4.19
N ASP A 6 11.32 -9.77 -2.93
CA ASP A 6 11.57 -8.66 -1.98
C ASP A 6 13.02 -8.12 -2.05
N SER A 7 13.99 -8.99 -2.35
CA SER A 7 15.39 -8.66 -2.56
C SER A 7 15.64 -7.72 -3.74
N HIS A 8 14.98 -7.92 -4.89
CA HIS A 8 15.11 -7.04 -6.05
C HIS A 8 14.43 -5.69 -5.78
N LEU A 9 13.32 -5.68 -5.05
CA LEU A 9 12.68 -4.44 -4.62
C LEU A 9 13.58 -3.65 -3.66
N ARG A 10 14.18 -4.33 -2.68
CA ARG A 10 15.20 -3.73 -1.80
C ARG A 10 16.38 -3.25 -2.60
N GLU A 11 16.85 -3.98 -3.60
CA GLU A 11 17.96 -3.57 -4.47
C GLU A 11 17.59 -2.38 -5.38
N LEU A 12 16.33 -2.23 -5.76
CA LEU A 12 15.82 -1.07 -6.50
C LEU A 12 15.64 0.17 -5.59
N LEU A 13 15.28 -0.06 -4.32
CA LEU A 13 15.08 0.98 -3.29
C LEU A 13 16.38 1.41 -2.63
N LEU A 14 17.33 0.48 -2.47
CA LEU A 14 18.68 0.72 -1.98
C LEU A 14 19.56 1.17 -3.16
N PRO A 15 20.56 2.03 -2.94
CA PRO A 15 21.49 2.35 -4.01
C PRO A 15 22.24 1.07 -4.41
N ALA A 16 22.23 0.76 -5.71
CA ALA A 16 22.92 -0.39 -6.27
C ALA A 16 24.33 -0.51 -5.69
N THR A 17 24.62 -1.66 -5.06
CA THR A 17 25.96 -2.02 -4.65
C THR A 17 26.74 -2.47 -5.88
N ASP A 18 27.04 -1.55 -6.79
CA ASP A 18 28.11 -1.79 -7.74
C ASP A 18 29.17 -0.69 -7.59
N SER A 19 30.29 -1.10 -7.01
CA SER A 19 31.59 -0.48 -7.24
C SER A 19 31.75 1.01 -6.85
N LYS A 20 31.89 1.30 -5.55
CA LYS A 20 32.99 2.11 -4.94
C LYS A 20 32.61 2.62 -3.54
N PRO A 21 33.48 2.42 -2.52
CA PRO A 21 33.31 3.04 -1.21
C PRO A 21 33.64 4.53 -1.33
N GLY A 22 32.65 5.42 -1.22
CA GLY A 22 32.95 6.86 -1.19
C GLY A 22 31.81 7.86 -1.37
N HIS A 23 30.57 7.45 -1.66
CA HIS A 23 29.47 8.42 -1.80
C HIS A 23 28.15 7.88 -1.26
N THR A 24 27.87 8.16 0.01
CA THR A 24 26.57 7.93 0.63
C THR A 24 25.63 9.08 0.28
N ASP A 25 25.15 9.17 -0.96
CA ASP A 25 23.94 9.94 -1.21
C ASP A 25 22.74 9.01 -1.03
N SER A 26 22.34 8.86 0.23
CA SER A 26 21.28 8.00 0.75
C SER A 26 19.87 8.49 0.38
N ARG A 27 19.73 9.22 -0.73
CA ARG A 27 18.47 9.77 -1.21
C ARG A 27 17.92 8.81 -2.24
N GLY A 28 17.11 7.85 -1.77
CA GLY A 28 16.45 6.87 -2.64
C GLY A 28 15.86 7.56 -3.88
N ARG A 29 16.13 7.01 -5.07
CA ARG A 29 15.78 7.61 -6.37
C ARG A 29 14.28 7.86 -6.58
N LEU A 30 13.43 7.39 -5.68
CA LEU A 30 11.98 7.35 -5.81
C LEU A 30 11.24 8.45 -5.03
N GLN A 31 11.93 9.51 -4.57
CA GLN A 31 11.30 10.60 -3.81
C GLN A 31 10.20 11.36 -4.58
N ASN A 32 10.23 11.31 -5.92
CA ASN A 32 9.25 11.93 -6.81
C ASN A 32 8.31 10.92 -7.47
N VAL A 33 8.26 9.68 -6.99
CA VAL A 33 7.38 8.65 -7.56
C VAL A 33 5.97 8.85 -7.04
N SER A 34 5.06 9.15 -7.97
CA SER A 34 3.63 9.25 -7.68
C SER A 34 2.89 7.94 -7.88
N GLU A 35 3.42 7.00 -8.68
CA GLU A 35 2.81 5.69 -8.93
C GLU A 35 3.84 4.57 -8.83
N LEU A 36 3.55 3.55 -8.03
CA LEU A 36 4.42 2.41 -7.80
C LEU A 36 3.61 1.13 -7.92
N ARG A 37 4.04 0.23 -8.81
CA ARG A 37 3.37 -1.06 -9.02
C ARG A 37 4.26 -2.20 -8.58
N LEU A 38 3.79 -2.94 -7.59
CA LEU A 38 4.45 -4.07 -6.93
C LEU A 38 3.54 -5.31 -6.99
N SER A 39 2.69 -5.40 -8.00
CA SER A 39 1.74 -6.50 -8.19
C SER A 39 2.46 -7.84 -8.37
N GLY A 40 2.03 -8.87 -7.65
CA GLY A 40 2.56 -10.22 -7.70
C GLY A 40 3.95 -10.37 -7.06
N LEU A 41 4.40 -9.36 -6.32
CA LEU A 41 5.69 -9.40 -5.64
C LEU A 41 5.52 -9.90 -4.21
N ASP A 42 6.58 -10.55 -3.71
CA ASP A 42 6.57 -11.08 -2.35
C ASP A 42 6.96 -10.00 -1.32
N ILE A 43 6.22 -8.89 -1.28
CA ILE A 43 6.50 -7.73 -0.43
C ILE A 43 6.19 -8.05 1.02
N THR A 44 7.19 -7.92 1.89
CA THR A 44 7.01 -8.01 3.34
C THR A 44 6.79 -6.63 3.98
N ASP A 45 6.27 -6.62 5.21
CA ASP A 45 6.11 -5.39 6.02
C ASP A 45 7.41 -4.59 6.15
N SER A 46 8.55 -5.28 6.15
CA SER A 46 9.87 -4.66 6.24
C SER A 46 10.19 -3.83 4.99
N SER A 47 9.87 -4.37 3.82
CA SER A 47 10.08 -3.69 2.54
C SER A 47 9.06 -2.60 2.30
N LEU A 48 7.82 -2.80 2.74
CA LEU A 48 6.81 -1.76 2.76
C LEU A 48 7.25 -0.53 3.59
N ARG A 49 7.90 -0.75 4.75
CA ARG A 49 8.48 0.35 5.55
C ARG A 49 9.57 1.12 4.80
N LEU A 50 10.36 0.43 3.99
CA LEU A 50 11.36 1.08 3.13
C LEU A 50 10.67 1.91 2.05
N VAL A 51 9.65 1.38 1.38
CA VAL A 51 8.83 2.12 0.41
C VAL A 51 8.27 3.38 1.05
N ILE A 52 7.57 3.26 2.19
CA ILE A 52 7.01 4.40 2.93
C ILE A 52 8.05 5.49 3.20
N ARG A 53 9.28 5.10 3.56
CA ARG A 53 10.38 6.05 3.83
C ARG A 53 10.98 6.68 2.58
N HIS A 54 11.06 5.94 1.48
CA HIS A 54 11.74 6.37 0.27
C HIS A 54 10.80 7.00 -0.78
N THR A 55 9.48 6.82 -0.65
CA THR A 55 8.46 7.35 -1.56
C THR A 55 7.43 8.23 -0.82
N PRO A 56 7.83 9.35 -0.21
CA PRO A 56 6.90 10.19 0.57
C PRO A 56 5.82 10.87 -0.28
N GLN A 57 5.96 10.92 -1.61
CA GLN A 57 4.99 11.54 -2.53
C GLN A 57 4.13 10.53 -3.30
N LEU A 58 4.10 9.27 -2.86
CA LEU A 58 3.38 8.23 -3.58
C LEU A 58 1.87 8.46 -3.48
N ALA A 59 1.23 8.57 -4.64
CA ALA A 59 -0.21 8.76 -4.78
C ALA A 59 -0.94 7.48 -5.20
N LYS A 60 -0.28 6.59 -5.95
CA LYS A 60 -0.87 5.36 -6.48
C LYS A 60 0.02 4.18 -6.13
N LEU A 61 -0.53 3.19 -5.44
CA LEU A 61 0.20 2.00 -5.03
C LEU A 61 -0.55 0.76 -5.47
N ASP A 62 0.11 -0.10 -6.23
CA ASP A 62 -0.41 -1.41 -6.60
C ASP A 62 0.35 -2.51 -5.87
N LEU A 63 -0.37 -3.29 -5.07
CA LEU A 63 0.07 -4.43 -4.28
C LEU A 63 -0.80 -5.66 -4.59
N SER A 64 -1.41 -5.72 -5.78
CA SER A 64 -2.26 -6.85 -6.16
C SER A 64 -1.49 -8.17 -6.15
N HIS A 65 -2.14 -9.28 -5.79
CA HIS A 65 -1.55 -10.62 -5.69
C HIS A 65 -0.36 -10.75 -4.72
N CYS A 66 -0.16 -9.79 -3.81
CA CYS A 66 0.88 -9.86 -2.80
C CYS A 66 0.41 -10.70 -1.59
N ASN A 67 0.78 -11.97 -1.56
CA ASN A 67 0.32 -12.92 -0.52
C ASN A 67 0.84 -12.62 0.90
N HIS A 68 1.86 -11.78 1.06
CA HIS A 68 2.38 -11.35 2.37
C HIS A 68 1.76 -10.04 2.87
N VAL A 69 1.04 -9.31 2.02
CA VAL A 69 0.40 -8.04 2.39
C VAL A 69 -0.89 -8.33 3.13
N GLY A 70 -0.95 -7.90 4.39
CA GLY A 70 -2.12 -8.08 5.26
C GLY A 70 -2.50 -6.81 6.01
N ASP A 71 -3.37 -6.95 7.01
CA ASP A 71 -3.92 -5.83 7.78
C ASP A 71 -2.81 -4.98 8.42
N GLN A 72 -1.73 -5.63 8.86
CA GLN A 72 -0.58 -4.95 9.44
C GLN A 72 0.15 -4.09 8.41
N SER A 73 0.27 -4.56 7.17
CA SER A 73 0.85 -3.79 6.07
C SER A 73 0.03 -2.53 5.80
N VAL A 74 -1.30 -2.64 5.77
CA VAL A 74 -2.21 -1.49 5.64
C VAL A 74 -2.07 -0.55 6.84
N ASN A 75 -1.96 -1.07 8.06
CA ASN A 75 -1.76 -0.26 9.26
C ASN A 75 -0.45 0.53 9.19
N LEU A 76 0.61 -0.04 8.61
CA LEU A 76 1.88 0.67 8.38
C LEU A 76 1.73 1.80 7.35
N LEU A 77 1.03 1.55 6.24
CA LEU A 77 0.78 2.56 5.20
C LEU A 77 -0.05 3.74 5.75
N THR A 78 -1.05 3.44 6.58
CA THR A 78 -2.03 4.38 7.13
C THR A 78 -1.64 4.93 8.51
N ALA A 79 -0.46 4.57 9.03
CA ALA A 79 0.03 5.01 10.33
C ALA A 79 0.22 6.54 10.36
N ALA A 80 0.09 7.14 11.55
CA ALA A 80 0.23 8.59 11.71
C ALA A 80 1.65 9.11 11.36
N ASN A 81 2.66 8.26 11.42
CA ASN A 81 4.04 8.57 11.06
C ASN A 81 4.38 8.23 9.59
N SER A 82 3.40 7.77 8.81
CA SER A 82 3.59 7.40 7.41
C SER A 82 3.27 8.61 6.52
N PRO A 83 4.23 9.12 5.72
CA PRO A 83 3.95 10.20 4.76
C PRO A 83 2.90 9.78 3.73
N LEU A 84 2.79 8.48 3.44
CA LEU A 84 1.79 7.95 2.52
C LEU A 84 0.35 8.22 2.98
N ARG A 85 0.12 8.38 4.28
CA ARG A 85 -1.20 8.66 4.81
C ARG A 85 -1.84 9.88 4.14
N GLU A 86 -1.05 10.92 3.86
CA GLU A 86 -1.55 12.17 3.28
C GLU A 86 -1.38 12.27 1.77
N THR A 87 -0.61 11.37 1.15
CA THR A 87 -0.37 11.43 -0.31
C THR A 87 -1.13 10.37 -1.09
N LEU A 88 -1.42 9.22 -0.48
CA LEU A 88 -1.96 8.06 -1.16
C LEU A 88 -3.43 8.30 -1.54
N ALA A 89 -3.68 8.23 -2.84
CA ALA A 89 -4.95 8.53 -3.49
C ALA A 89 -5.60 7.28 -4.10
N GLU A 90 -4.81 6.35 -4.64
CA GLU A 90 -5.29 5.09 -5.20
C GLU A 90 -4.48 3.91 -4.64
N LEU A 91 -5.17 2.88 -4.15
CA LEU A 91 -4.55 1.67 -3.61
C LEU A 91 -5.17 0.42 -4.23
N ASN A 92 -4.35 -0.40 -4.89
CA ASN A 92 -4.79 -1.68 -5.41
C ASN A 92 -4.25 -2.82 -4.55
N LEU A 93 -5.15 -3.61 -3.97
CA LEU A 93 -4.87 -4.76 -3.11
C LEU A 93 -5.60 -6.02 -3.62
N THR A 94 -5.92 -6.05 -4.91
CA THR A 94 -6.66 -7.15 -5.54
C THR A 94 -5.95 -8.49 -5.30
N GLY A 95 -6.67 -9.52 -4.84
CA GLY A 95 -6.10 -10.86 -4.63
C GLY A 95 -5.18 -10.99 -3.41
N CYS A 96 -5.18 -10.01 -2.50
CA CYS A 96 -4.46 -10.09 -1.23
C CYS A 96 -5.24 -10.90 -0.20
N ASN A 97 -4.95 -12.20 -0.13
CA ASN A 97 -5.69 -13.15 0.73
C ASN A 97 -5.43 -12.99 2.24
N ARG A 98 -4.48 -12.15 2.67
CA ARG A 98 -4.23 -11.90 4.10
C ARG A 98 -4.95 -10.68 4.66
N LEU A 99 -5.64 -9.92 3.83
CA LEU A 99 -6.42 -8.78 4.27
C LEU A 99 -7.77 -9.23 4.81
N THR A 100 -8.19 -8.65 5.92
CA THR A 100 -9.47 -8.93 6.56
C THR A 100 -10.28 -7.65 6.71
N ASP A 101 -11.52 -7.78 7.18
CA ASP A 101 -12.42 -6.66 7.51
C ASP A 101 -11.78 -5.62 8.45
N GLN A 102 -10.73 -5.98 9.20
CA GLN A 102 -10.01 -5.09 10.12
C GLN A 102 -9.21 -4.00 9.39
N CYS A 103 -8.83 -4.18 8.12
CA CYS A 103 -8.07 -3.17 7.38
C CYS A 103 -8.94 -2.00 6.89
N LEU A 104 -10.25 -2.24 6.69
CA LEU A 104 -11.19 -1.25 6.14
C LEU A 104 -11.21 0.10 6.91
N PRO A 105 -11.34 0.13 8.25
CA PRO A 105 -11.31 1.39 9.00
C PRO A 105 -9.95 2.10 8.95
N LEU A 106 -8.86 1.38 8.63
CA LEU A 106 -7.53 1.98 8.54
C LEU A 106 -7.41 2.92 7.34
N PHE A 107 -8.06 2.58 6.23
CA PHE A 107 -8.06 3.39 5.01
C PHE A 107 -8.66 4.78 5.21
N ARG A 108 -9.61 4.93 6.14
CA ARG A 108 -10.19 6.23 6.49
C ARG A 108 -9.21 7.19 7.16
N ARG A 109 -8.10 6.67 7.70
CA ARG A 109 -7.04 7.53 8.24
C ARG A 109 -6.37 8.35 7.14
N CYS A 110 -6.52 7.95 5.88
CA CYS A 110 -5.97 8.61 4.70
C CYS A 110 -6.99 9.58 4.08
N PRO A 111 -6.86 10.91 4.28
CA PRO A 111 -7.84 11.87 3.78
C PRO A 111 -7.80 12.05 2.25
N ARG A 112 -6.71 11.66 1.58
CA ARG A 112 -6.57 11.75 0.13
C ARG A 112 -6.97 10.50 -0.61
N LEU A 113 -7.22 9.41 0.11
CA LEU A 113 -7.53 8.13 -0.50
C LEU A 113 -8.91 8.20 -1.14
N SER A 114 -8.95 8.07 -2.46
CA SER A 114 -10.16 8.20 -3.25
C SER A 114 -10.54 6.90 -3.94
N ARG A 115 -9.62 5.93 -4.06
CA ARG A 115 -9.87 4.65 -4.72
C ARG A 115 -9.16 3.53 -4.00
N ILE A 116 -9.88 2.45 -3.73
CA ILE A 116 -9.31 1.23 -3.15
C ILE A 116 -9.89 0.06 -3.90
N ASP A 117 -9.01 -0.82 -4.36
CA ASP A 117 -9.39 -2.05 -5.01
C ASP A 117 -9.09 -3.24 -4.08
N LEU A 118 -10.15 -3.94 -3.69
CA LEU A 118 -10.12 -5.10 -2.79
C LEU A 118 -10.74 -6.33 -3.46
N ARG A 119 -10.78 -6.37 -4.80
CA ARG A 119 -11.33 -7.49 -5.56
C ARG A 119 -10.57 -8.78 -5.24
N SER A 120 -11.26 -9.91 -5.24
CA SER A 120 -10.65 -11.22 -4.95
C SER A 120 -9.95 -11.31 -3.58
N CYS A 121 -10.28 -10.43 -2.62
CA CYS A 121 -9.89 -10.58 -1.23
C CYS A 121 -10.92 -11.44 -0.49
N HIS A 122 -10.70 -12.76 -0.42
CA HIS A 122 -11.68 -13.71 0.12
C HIS A 122 -12.03 -13.54 1.60
N HIS A 123 -11.19 -12.84 2.37
CA HIS A 123 -11.41 -12.58 3.79
C HIS A 123 -12.04 -11.20 4.06
N ILE A 124 -12.37 -10.43 3.02
CA ILE A 124 -13.09 -9.17 3.15
C ILE A 124 -14.55 -9.40 2.76
N THR A 125 -15.44 -9.14 3.71
CA THR A 125 -16.88 -9.30 3.51
C THR A 125 -17.50 -8.02 2.93
N THR A 126 -18.44 -8.18 2.00
CA THR A 126 -19.21 -7.04 1.45
C THR A 126 -19.93 -6.27 2.56
N GLU A 127 -20.37 -6.97 3.61
CA GLU A 127 -21.00 -6.36 4.79
C GLU A 127 -20.05 -5.44 5.56
N ALA A 128 -18.78 -5.82 5.72
CA ALA A 128 -17.82 -4.94 6.37
C ALA A 128 -17.52 -3.69 5.52
N CYS A 129 -17.41 -3.86 4.19
CA CYS A 129 -17.31 -2.73 3.27
C CYS A 129 -18.53 -1.80 3.38
N ALA A 130 -19.75 -2.36 3.46
CA ALA A 130 -20.97 -1.58 3.63
C ALA A 130 -20.97 -0.82 4.97
N ARG A 131 -20.65 -1.47 6.08
CA ARG A 131 -20.54 -0.83 7.40
C ARG A 131 -19.56 0.35 7.40
N VAL A 132 -18.41 0.18 6.73
CA VAL A 132 -17.38 1.23 6.60
C VAL A 132 -17.79 2.29 5.56
N ALA A 133 -18.69 2.00 4.62
CA ALA A 133 -19.28 3.05 3.79
C ALA A 133 -20.31 3.86 4.58
N GLU A 134 -21.21 3.20 5.31
CA GLU A 134 -22.30 3.81 6.09
C GLU A 134 -21.77 4.73 7.19
N ASP A 135 -20.77 4.29 7.95
CA ASP A 135 -20.21 5.09 9.03
C ASP A 135 -19.43 6.32 8.49
N SER A 136 -19.01 6.32 7.21
CA SER A 136 -18.32 7.45 6.57
C SER A 136 -19.30 8.54 6.20
N VAL A 137 -20.52 8.14 5.78
CA VAL A 137 -21.61 9.06 5.43
C VAL A 137 -22.08 9.84 6.66
N SER A 138 -22.14 9.20 7.82
CA SER A 138 -22.51 9.86 9.08
C SER A 138 -21.48 10.88 9.57
N ASN A 139 -20.21 10.75 9.14
CA ASN A 139 -19.10 11.59 9.60
C ASN A 139 -18.59 12.60 8.55
N GLY A 140 -19.30 12.79 7.44
CA GLY A 140 -18.96 13.77 6.40
C GLY A 140 -17.62 13.54 5.69
N SER A 141 -17.02 12.35 5.82
CA SER A 141 -15.75 12.00 5.19
C SER A 141 -15.98 11.21 3.90
N ALA A 142 -15.14 11.48 2.89
CA ALA A 142 -15.24 10.94 1.54
C ALA A 142 -15.54 9.43 1.54
N VAL A 143 -16.66 9.06 0.89
CA VAL A 143 -17.04 7.68 0.64
C VAL A 143 -15.92 7.07 -0.20
N LEU A 144 -15.21 6.09 0.36
CA LEU A 144 -14.26 5.28 -0.39
C LEU A 144 -15.07 4.38 -1.32
N PRO A 145 -15.00 4.52 -2.66
CA PRO A 145 -15.51 3.52 -3.57
C PRO A 145 -14.60 2.29 -3.48
N ALA A 146 -14.79 1.49 -2.45
CA ALA A 146 -14.19 0.16 -2.38
C ALA A 146 -15.01 -0.73 -3.32
N THR A 147 -14.49 -1.00 -4.52
CA THR A 147 -15.08 -1.99 -5.40
C THR A 147 -14.72 -3.37 -4.87
N ALA A 148 -15.49 -3.87 -3.92
CA ALA A 148 -15.41 -5.25 -3.48
C ALA A 148 -16.38 -6.07 -4.36
N SER A 149 -15.85 -6.77 -5.36
CA SER A 149 -16.61 -7.78 -6.09
C SER A 149 -16.32 -9.16 -5.49
N PRO A 150 -17.37 -9.97 -5.19
CA PRO A 150 -17.20 -11.35 -4.75
C PRO A 150 -16.58 -12.23 -5.84
#